data_AF-A0A9D6L118-F1
#
_entry.id   AF-A0A9D6L118-F1
#
_cell.length_a   1.000
_cell.length_b   1.000
_cell.length_c   1.000
_cell.angle_alpha   90.00
_cell.angle_beta   90.00
_cell.angle_gamma   90.00
#
_symmetry.space_group_name_H-M   'P 1'
#
loop_
_entity.id
_entity.type
_entity.pdbx_description
1 polymer ?
#
loop_
_entity_poly.entity_id
_entity_poly.type
_entity_poly.pdbx_seq_one_letter_code
_entity_poly.pdbx_strand_id
1 'polypeptide(L)'
;MGAAGATALVLVFGRLAARTTRDGGPYVYVQEAFGDLTAFLMAWGYWIGFWGAIPVVAIGFVGYLGFFFPIVAQSVVAQALSALALIAVLTLINVRGLKEMSTVQIGMTLLKIVPLLAIIGAAALFGSAYNLPAFNPSNKPILPQLAAVTLITLWPFTGFEAAATSAGSIRNPERTIPRALAAAIVLVAVIYLSASFAVNLLVPPAQLAQSQAPFADAAHVLGPWGGFFVASGALLATAGTLNGIIFTSGQMPMAVAEDGKAPAWMAKLNRGGVPYWSVLLSSVLGAILLFLNYSRGLIGAYTFLLMMATALSLIYYFFCGLAEIKHSWRTSKIWTSVALFGCAYSVFALVGSGIEVSLWGGALMLLGLPLYFVLKPRKAAALNPAS
;
A
#
# COMPACT_ATOMS: atom_id res chain seq x y z
N MET A 1 9.31 14.56 3.13
CA MET A 1 9.13 14.41 1.67
C MET A 1 8.02 13.44 1.32
N GLY A 2 7.99 12.23 1.91
CA GLY A 2 6.90 11.27 1.73
C GLY A 2 5.50 11.88 1.77
N ALA A 3 5.15 12.57 2.88
CA ALA A 3 3.86 13.23 3.04
C ALA A 3 3.54 14.29 1.96
N ALA A 4 4.52 15.10 1.54
CA ALA A 4 4.30 16.14 0.53
C ALA A 4 4.04 15.54 -0.86
N GLY A 5 4.82 14.53 -1.26
CA GLY A 5 4.61 13.79 -2.50
C GLY A 5 3.29 13.03 -2.50
N ALA A 6 3.00 12.30 -1.42
CA ALA A 6 1.74 11.62 -1.22
C ALA A 6 0.55 12.58 -1.28
N THR A 7 0.65 13.77 -0.68
CA THR A 7 -0.41 14.80 -0.75
C THR A 7 -0.71 15.19 -2.19
N ALA A 8 0.30 15.45 -3.01
CA ALA A 8 0.07 15.78 -4.41
C ALA A 8 -0.58 14.62 -5.18
N LEU A 9 -0.10 13.39 -4.97
CA LEU A 9 -0.67 12.19 -5.59
C LEU A 9 -2.12 11.94 -5.16
N VAL A 10 -2.42 12.06 -3.87
CA VAL A 10 -3.77 11.92 -3.32
C VAL A 10 -4.72 12.97 -3.87
N LEU A 11 -4.27 14.22 -4.01
CA LEU A 11 -5.06 15.30 -4.61
C LEU A 11 -5.35 15.04 -6.10
N VAL A 12 -4.36 14.55 -6.86
CA VAL A 12 -4.56 14.10 -8.25
C VAL A 12 -5.60 12.98 -8.31
N PHE A 13 -5.48 11.97 -7.46
CA PHE A 13 -6.42 10.85 -7.41
C PHE A 13 -7.83 11.30 -7.01
N GLY A 14 -7.98 12.16 -6.02
CA GLY A 14 -9.26 12.74 -5.66
C GLY A 14 -9.90 13.48 -6.83
N ARG A 15 -9.10 14.20 -7.64
CA ARG A 15 -9.62 14.92 -8.80
C ARG A 15 -10.03 13.99 -9.95
N LEU A 16 -9.30 12.90 -10.17
CA LEU A 16 -9.66 11.88 -11.15
C LEU A 16 -10.88 11.08 -10.71
N ALA A 17 -10.94 10.70 -9.43
CA ALA A 17 -12.08 10.00 -8.83
C ALA A 17 -13.38 10.82 -8.89
N ALA A 18 -13.29 12.15 -8.87
CA ALA A 18 -14.44 13.02 -9.03
C ALA A 18 -15.06 13.00 -10.45
N ARG A 19 -14.41 12.36 -11.43
CA ARG A 19 -14.83 12.37 -12.85
C ARG A 19 -15.50 11.07 -13.30
N THR A 20 -15.48 10.02 -12.48
CA THR A 20 -15.99 8.71 -12.87
C THR A 20 -16.55 7.96 -11.66
N THR A 21 -17.57 7.15 -11.92
CA THR A 21 -18.19 6.26 -10.92
C THR A 21 -17.82 4.79 -11.15
N ARG A 22 -17.02 4.49 -12.19
CA ARG A 22 -16.62 3.12 -12.56
C ARG A 22 -15.62 2.54 -11.56
N ASP A 23 -15.72 1.25 -11.31
CA ASP A 23 -14.72 0.49 -10.57
C ASP A 23 -13.39 0.41 -11.33
N GLY A 24 -12.31 0.16 -10.61
CA GLY A 24 -10.96 0.02 -11.17
C GLY A 24 -10.05 1.24 -11.04
N GLY A 25 -10.54 2.40 -10.58
CA GLY A 25 -9.73 3.55 -10.18
C GLY A 25 -8.60 3.92 -11.18
N PRO A 26 -7.30 3.73 -10.84
CA PRO A 26 -6.18 4.01 -11.74
C PRO A 26 -6.32 3.43 -13.15
N TYR A 27 -6.92 2.24 -13.28
CA TYR A 27 -7.17 1.61 -14.57
C TYR A 27 -8.05 2.48 -15.46
N VAL A 28 -9.18 2.93 -14.93
CA VAL A 28 -10.17 3.76 -15.64
C VAL A 28 -9.57 5.13 -15.99
N TYR A 29 -8.87 5.76 -15.04
CA TYR A 29 -8.28 7.08 -15.25
C TYR A 29 -7.27 7.09 -16.41
N VAL A 30 -6.47 6.03 -16.50
CA VAL A 30 -5.47 5.87 -17.56
C VAL A 30 -6.13 5.42 -18.87
N GLN A 31 -7.19 4.62 -18.81
CA GLN A 31 -7.96 4.22 -19.99
C GLN A 31 -8.55 5.41 -20.72
N GLU A 32 -9.23 6.30 -20.00
CA GLU A 32 -9.84 7.50 -20.58
C GLU A 32 -8.79 8.46 -21.20
N ALA A 33 -7.59 8.49 -20.63
CA ALA A 33 -6.52 9.37 -21.09
C ALA A 33 -5.63 8.77 -22.20
N PHE A 34 -5.34 7.48 -22.17
CA PHE A 34 -4.29 6.86 -23.01
C PHE A 34 -4.73 5.58 -23.76
N GLY A 35 -5.94 5.09 -23.53
CA GLY A 35 -6.49 3.91 -24.21
C GLY A 35 -6.18 2.58 -23.52
N ASP A 36 -6.68 1.50 -24.12
CA ASP A 36 -6.80 0.19 -23.46
C ASP A 36 -5.47 -0.49 -23.14
N LEU A 37 -4.45 -0.36 -24.01
CA LEU A 37 -3.15 -1.00 -23.78
C LEU A 37 -2.45 -0.40 -22.55
N THR A 38 -2.37 0.93 -22.48
CA THR A 38 -1.74 1.62 -21.34
C THR A 38 -2.51 1.36 -20.06
N ALA A 39 -3.85 1.36 -20.12
CA ALA A 39 -4.70 1.02 -18.98
C ALA A 39 -4.45 -0.40 -18.49
N PHE A 40 -4.41 -1.39 -19.39
CA PHE A 40 -4.13 -2.78 -19.03
C PHE A 40 -2.77 -2.92 -18.34
N LEU A 41 -1.72 -2.28 -18.88
CA LEU A 41 -0.40 -2.30 -18.25
C LEU A 41 -0.44 -1.66 -16.85
N MET A 42 -1.15 -0.55 -16.67
CA MET A 42 -1.29 0.06 -15.34
C MET A 42 -2.06 -0.81 -14.36
N ALA A 43 -3.14 -1.48 -14.81
CA ALA A 43 -3.87 -2.44 -13.99
C ALA A 43 -3.02 -3.67 -13.65
N TRP A 44 -2.20 -4.14 -14.58
CA TRP A 44 -1.25 -5.23 -14.39
C TRP A 44 -0.19 -4.88 -13.34
N GLY A 45 0.47 -3.73 -13.49
CA GLY A 45 1.44 -3.22 -12.51
C GLY A 45 0.81 -2.97 -11.14
N TYR A 46 -0.41 -2.43 -11.09
CA TYR A 46 -1.16 -2.25 -9.87
C TYR A 46 -1.42 -3.59 -9.17
N TRP A 47 -1.91 -4.58 -9.91
CA TRP A 47 -2.21 -5.89 -9.36
C TRP A 47 -0.96 -6.54 -8.77
N ILE A 48 0.17 -6.46 -9.48
CA ILE A 48 1.49 -6.93 -8.98
C ILE A 48 1.92 -6.19 -7.73
N GLY A 49 1.76 -4.86 -7.69
CA GLY A 49 2.04 -4.08 -6.48
C GLY A 49 1.26 -4.58 -5.28
N PHE A 50 -0.04 -4.86 -5.44
CA PHE A 50 -0.92 -5.29 -4.34
C PHE A 50 -0.63 -6.71 -3.85
N TRP A 51 -0.48 -7.71 -4.74
CA TRP A 51 -0.10 -9.05 -4.27
C TRP A 51 1.36 -9.11 -3.79
N GLY A 52 2.23 -8.22 -4.27
CA GLY A 52 3.56 -8.00 -3.73
C GLY A 52 3.57 -7.35 -2.34
N ALA A 53 2.53 -6.58 -1.99
CA ALA A 53 2.37 -5.95 -0.68
C ALA A 53 1.92 -6.93 0.42
N ILE A 54 1.19 -7.99 0.05
CA ILE A 54 0.73 -9.06 0.96
C ILE A 54 1.88 -9.60 1.85
N PRO A 55 2.99 -10.10 1.29
CA PRO A 55 4.09 -10.62 2.10
C PRO A 55 4.80 -9.55 2.93
N VAL A 56 4.89 -8.30 2.44
CA VAL A 56 5.52 -7.18 3.20
C VAL A 56 4.80 -6.99 4.53
N VAL A 57 3.48 -6.90 4.50
CA VAL A 57 2.69 -6.65 5.72
C VAL A 57 2.64 -7.89 6.61
N ALA A 58 2.58 -9.10 6.02
CA ALA A 58 2.63 -10.34 6.79
C ALA A 58 3.96 -10.50 7.54
N ILE A 59 5.09 -10.14 6.92
CA ILE A 59 6.41 -10.10 7.57
C ILE A 59 6.42 -9.08 8.71
N GLY A 60 5.87 -7.88 8.49
CA GLY A 60 5.74 -6.86 9.53
C GLY A 60 4.94 -7.35 10.75
N PHE A 61 3.83 -8.05 10.53
CA PHE A 61 3.06 -8.69 11.60
C PHE A 61 3.91 -9.70 12.38
N VAL A 62 4.65 -10.57 11.68
CA VAL A 62 5.50 -11.59 12.31
C VAL A 62 6.62 -10.97 13.15
N GLY A 63 7.19 -9.83 12.73
CA GLY A 63 8.17 -9.08 13.51
C GLY A 63 7.64 -8.68 14.90
N TYR A 64 6.42 -8.14 14.96
CA TYR A 64 5.75 -7.83 16.23
C TYR A 64 5.27 -9.08 16.98
N LEU A 65 4.93 -10.17 16.28
CA LEU A 65 4.51 -11.43 16.90
C LEU A 65 5.66 -12.07 17.69
N GLY A 66 6.89 -11.90 17.20
CA GLY A 66 8.11 -12.33 17.89
C GLY A 66 8.28 -11.73 19.30
N PHE A 67 7.66 -10.57 19.58
CA PHE A 67 7.66 -9.95 20.90
C PHE A 67 6.91 -10.78 21.95
N PHE A 68 5.90 -11.55 21.53
CA PHE A 68 5.09 -12.41 22.41
C PHE A 68 5.58 -13.86 22.40
N PHE A 69 6.11 -14.32 21.27
CA PHE A 69 6.48 -15.70 21.06
C PHE A 69 7.96 -15.80 20.63
N PRO A 70 8.88 -16.08 21.58
CA PRO A 70 10.32 -16.18 21.28
C PRO A 70 10.66 -17.18 20.17
N ILE A 71 9.89 -18.26 20.05
CA ILE A 71 10.06 -19.24 18.97
C ILE A 71 9.88 -18.61 17.58
N VAL A 72 8.97 -17.63 17.44
CA VAL A 72 8.80 -16.87 16.20
C VAL A 72 9.97 -15.90 16.02
N ALA A 73 10.49 -15.27 17.07
CA ALA A 73 11.66 -14.40 16.93
C ALA A 73 12.92 -15.16 16.48
N GLN A 74 13.08 -16.42 16.89
CA GLN A 74 14.32 -17.19 16.72
C GLN A 74 14.30 -18.19 15.56
N SER A 75 13.12 -18.63 15.11
CA SER A 75 13.00 -19.63 14.04
C SER A 75 12.47 -19.04 12.75
N VAL A 76 13.33 -19.06 11.73
CA VAL A 76 13.02 -18.71 10.35
C VAL A 76 11.80 -19.51 9.87
N VAL A 77 11.72 -20.82 10.14
CA VAL A 77 10.55 -21.62 9.75
C VAL A 77 9.27 -21.18 10.47
N ALA A 78 9.34 -20.87 11.76
CA ALA A 78 8.18 -20.43 12.53
C ALA A 78 7.64 -19.08 12.02
N GLN A 79 8.52 -18.16 11.65
CA GLN A 79 8.18 -16.89 11.03
C GLN A 79 7.43 -17.07 9.69
N ALA A 80 7.92 -17.94 8.80
CA ALA A 80 7.28 -18.21 7.51
C ALA A 80 5.89 -18.81 7.70
N LEU A 81 5.78 -19.83 8.56
CA LEU A 81 4.50 -20.50 8.84
C LEU A 81 3.50 -19.53 9.47
N SER A 82 3.94 -18.64 10.36
CA SER A 82 3.09 -17.62 10.98
C SER A 82 2.57 -16.62 9.95
N ALA A 83 3.42 -16.14 9.04
CA ALA A 83 3.02 -15.23 7.97
C ALA A 83 2.06 -15.91 6.98
N LEU A 84 2.33 -17.15 6.57
CA LEU A 84 1.46 -17.93 5.70
C LEU A 84 0.09 -18.21 6.35
N ALA A 85 0.09 -18.56 7.65
CA ALA A 85 -1.14 -18.75 8.41
C ALA A 85 -1.98 -17.47 8.47
N LEU A 86 -1.35 -16.32 8.73
CA LEU A 86 -2.03 -15.03 8.72
C LEU A 86 -2.66 -14.72 7.35
N ILE A 87 -1.89 -14.88 6.27
CA ILE A 87 -2.39 -14.69 4.89
C ILE A 87 -3.58 -15.61 4.65
N ALA A 88 -3.48 -16.89 4.98
CA ALA A 88 -4.56 -17.87 4.78
C ALA A 88 -5.84 -17.49 5.56
N VAL A 89 -5.71 -17.16 6.86
CA VAL A 89 -6.85 -16.79 7.72
C VAL A 89 -7.54 -15.53 7.18
N LEU A 90 -6.79 -14.47 6.86
CA LEU A 90 -7.37 -13.25 6.33
C LEU A 90 -7.95 -13.44 4.93
N THR A 91 -7.34 -14.28 4.10
CA THR A 91 -7.89 -14.65 2.78
C THR A 91 -9.24 -15.34 2.94
N LEU A 92 -9.37 -16.29 3.88
CA LEU A 92 -10.63 -16.97 4.15
C LEU A 92 -11.72 -16.00 4.65
N ILE A 93 -11.36 -15.03 5.49
CA ILE A 93 -12.29 -13.97 5.93
C ILE A 93 -12.75 -13.14 4.74
N ASN A 94 -11.83 -12.71 3.88
CA ASN A 94 -12.14 -11.89 2.70
C ASN A 94 -13.00 -12.64 1.68
N VAL A 95 -12.75 -13.93 1.48
CA VAL A 95 -13.53 -14.78 0.56
C VAL A 95 -14.91 -15.14 1.11
N ARG A 96 -15.21 -14.92 2.40
CA ARG A 96 -16.57 -15.15 2.94
C ARG A 96 -17.55 -14.07 2.49
N GLY A 97 -17.15 -12.81 2.52
CA GLY A 97 -18.01 -11.71 2.08
C GLY A 97 -17.53 -10.32 2.48
N LEU A 98 -18.14 -9.31 1.86
CA LEU A 98 -17.86 -7.89 2.09
C LEU A 98 -18.14 -7.47 3.53
N LYS A 99 -19.19 -8.03 4.16
CA LYS A 99 -19.61 -7.68 5.52
C LYS A 99 -18.60 -8.14 6.55
N GLU A 100 -18.10 -9.36 6.42
CA GLU A 100 -17.11 -9.97 7.31
C GLU A 100 -15.80 -9.21 7.24
N MET A 101 -15.30 -8.96 6.02
CA MET A 101 -14.11 -8.14 5.77
C MET A 101 -14.26 -6.75 6.40
N SER A 102 -15.38 -6.07 6.13
CA SER A 102 -15.61 -4.68 6.59
C SER A 102 -15.69 -4.58 8.10
N THR A 103 -16.36 -5.55 8.77
CA THR A 103 -16.46 -5.58 10.23
C THR A 103 -15.08 -5.72 10.87
N VAL A 104 -14.25 -6.64 10.36
CA VAL A 104 -12.87 -6.82 10.82
C VAL A 104 -12.04 -5.56 10.58
N GLN A 105 -12.20 -4.92 9.41
CA GLN A 105 -11.49 -3.70 9.05
C GLN A 105 -11.81 -2.53 10.01
N ILE A 106 -13.08 -2.32 10.33
CA ILE A 106 -13.53 -1.22 11.21
C ILE A 106 -12.96 -1.41 12.62
N GLY A 107 -13.08 -2.62 13.18
CA GLY A 107 -12.53 -2.94 14.49
C GLY A 107 -11.02 -2.70 14.57
N MET A 108 -10.26 -3.20 13.59
CA MET A 108 -8.81 -3.01 13.53
C MET A 108 -8.40 -1.55 13.32
N THR A 109 -9.23 -0.74 12.65
CA THR A 109 -8.92 0.67 12.37
C THR A 109 -9.08 1.57 13.58
N LEU A 110 -10.12 1.36 14.39
CA LEU A 110 -10.31 2.13 15.61
C LEU A 110 -9.25 1.79 16.68
N LEU A 111 -8.93 0.51 16.81
CA LEU A 111 -8.00 0.04 17.84
C LEU A 111 -6.55 0.43 17.59
N LYS A 112 -6.11 0.60 16.34
CA LYS A 112 -4.70 0.89 16.02
C LYS A 112 -4.25 2.32 16.36
N ILE A 113 -5.18 3.26 16.57
CA ILE A 113 -4.84 4.66 16.83
C ILE A 113 -4.37 4.86 18.27
N VAL A 114 -4.97 4.15 19.23
CA VAL A 114 -4.72 4.34 20.67
C VAL A 114 -3.24 4.16 21.05
N PRO A 115 -2.53 3.11 20.58
CA PRO A 115 -1.12 2.92 20.90
C PRO A 115 -0.20 4.01 20.31
N LEU A 116 -0.54 4.55 19.13
CA LEU A 116 0.21 5.65 18.54
C LEU A 116 0.07 6.94 19.35
N LEU A 117 -1.15 7.25 19.80
CA LEU A 117 -1.39 8.40 20.67
C LEU A 117 -0.69 8.24 22.02
N ALA A 118 -0.63 7.03 22.57
CA ALA A 118 0.12 6.74 23.79
C ALA A 118 1.62 7.04 23.64
N ILE A 119 2.24 6.62 22.52
CA ILE A 119 3.65 6.92 22.24
C ILE A 119 3.89 8.43 22.04
N ILE A 120 3.00 9.11 21.32
CA ILE A 120 3.08 10.56 21.14
C ILE A 120 3.01 11.29 22.49
N GLY A 121 2.08 10.88 23.36
CA GLY A 121 1.98 11.41 24.72
C GLY A 121 3.19 11.08 25.59
N ALA A 122 3.71 9.86 25.50
CA ALA A 122 4.92 9.44 26.22
C ALA A 122 6.13 10.29 25.84
N ALA A 123 6.31 10.58 24.55
CA ALA A 123 7.40 11.44 24.08
C ALA A 123 7.27 12.88 24.57
N ALA A 124 6.05 13.40 24.75
CA ALA A 124 5.86 14.73 25.32
C ALA A 124 6.29 14.82 26.80
N LEU A 125 6.22 13.71 27.54
CA LEU A 125 6.54 13.64 28.97
C LEU A 125 7.99 13.20 29.24
N PHE A 126 8.49 12.25 28.45
CA PHE A 126 9.76 11.55 28.70
C PHE A 126 10.76 11.68 27.54
N GLY A 127 10.36 12.30 26.43
CA GLY A 127 11.22 12.46 25.26
C GLY A 127 12.41 13.36 25.52
N SER A 128 13.55 13.03 24.91
CA SER A 128 14.77 13.81 25.00
C SER A 128 15.28 14.20 23.62
N ALA A 129 15.53 15.50 23.43
CA ALA A 129 16.14 16.02 22.21
C ALA A 129 17.56 15.48 21.96
N TYR A 130 18.21 14.93 23.00
CA TYR A 130 19.52 14.26 22.87
C TYR A 130 19.48 13.04 21.96
N ASN A 131 18.31 12.37 21.87
CA ASN A 131 18.15 11.20 21.00
C ASN A 131 17.96 11.56 19.53
N LEU A 132 17.75 12.85 19.20
CA LEU A 132 17.55 13.26 17.82
C LEU A 132 18.86 13.06 17.01
N PRO A 133 18.81 12.33 15.88
CA PRO A 133 19.99 12.17 15.05
C PRO A 133 20.38 13.49 14.39
N ALA A 134 21.67 13.64 14.08
CA ALA A 134 22.13 14.71 13.20
C ALA A 134 21.44 14.62 11.83
N PHE A 135 21.32 15.74 11.10
CA PHE A 135 20.62 15.78 9.81
C PHE A 135 21.21 14.83 8.75
N ASN A 136 22.54 14.70 8.70
CA ASN A 136 23.25 13.78 7.80
C ASN A 136 24.35 13.04 8.57
N PRO A 137 23.99 12.05 9.41
CA PRO A 137 24.94 11.40 10.30
C PRO A 137 25.95 10.54 9.52
N SER A 138 25.61 10.15 8.28
CA SER A 138 26.47 9.32 7.43
C SER A 138 27.46 10.14 6.58
N ASN A 139 27.30 11.47 6.51
CA ASN A 139 28.06 12.37 5.63
C ASN A 139 28.15 11.95 4.15
N LYS A 140 27.26 11.06 3.68
CA LYS A 140 27.21 10.66 2.26
C LYS A 140 26.49 11.76 1.46
N PRO A 141 26.54 11.72 0.11
CA PRO A 141 25.80 12.65 -0.73
C PRO A 141 24.31 12.65 -0.38
N ILE A 142 23.73 13.84 -0.22
CA ILE A 142 22.36 14.00 0.28
C ILE A 142 21.35 13.51 -0.76
N LEU A 143 21.56 13.83 -2.04
CA LEU A 143 20.55 13.61 -3.08
C LEU A 143 20.18 12.11 -3.27
N PRO A 144 21.13 11.16 -3.36
CA PRO A 144 20.81 9.74 -3.44
C PRO A 144 20.15 9.18 -2.17
N GLN A 145 20.60 9.63 -0.99
CA GLN A 145 19.98 9.26 0.29
C GLN A 145 18.54 9.73 0.37
N LEU A 146 18.29 10.95 -0.08
CA LEU A 146 16.97 11.57 -0.07
C LEU A 146 16.00 10.82 -0.99
N ALA A 147 16.46 10.36 -2.15
CA ALA A 147 15.67 9.53 -3.07
C ALA A 147 15.29 8.19 -2.42
N ALA A 148 16.27 7.48 -1.82
CA ALA A 148 16.04 6.20 -1.15
C ALA A 148 15.07 6.33 0.06
N VAL A 149 15.27 7.35 0.90
CA VAL A 149 14.39 7.65 2.03
C VAL A 149 12.99 8.04 1.54
N THR A 150 12.89 8.79 0.45
CA THR A 150 11.59 9.17 -0.13
C THR A 150 10.80 7.94 -0.58
N LEU A 151 11.45 6.95 -1.21
CA LEU A 151 10.80 5.70 -1.59
C LEU A 151 10.26 4.94 -0.37
N ILE A 152 11.12 4.68 0.62
CA ILE A 152 10.73 3.88 1.80
C ILE A 152 9.66 4.61 2.62
N THR A 153 9.76 5.94 2.75
CA THR A 153 8.78 6.75 3.49
C THR A 153 7.49 7.01 2.71
N LEU A 154 7.43 6.74 1.40
CA LEU A 154 6.18 6.78 0.65
C LEU A 154 5.30 5.58 0.94
N TRP A 155 5.88 4.40 1.15
CA TRP A 155 5.14 3.16 1.35
C TRP A 155 4.02 3.25 2.39
N PRO A 156 4.22 3.83 3.60
CA PRO A 156 3.13 3.97 4.57
C PRO A 156 1.97 4.86 4.10
N PHE A 157 2.20 5.73 3.11
CA PHE A 157 1.19 6.61 2.52
C PHE A 157 0.52 6.03 1.28
N THR A 158 0.92 4.86 0.77
CA THR A 158 0.22 4.20 -0.34
C THR A 158 -1.06 3.52 0.16
N GLY A 159 -1.87 2.99 -0.77
CA GLY A 159 -3.14 2.32 -0.45
C GLY A 159 -4.35 3.24 -0.49
N PHE A 160 -4.18 4.55 -0.69
CA PHE A 160 -5.31 5.48 -0.87
C PHE A 160 -6.11 5.17 -2.15
N GLU A 161 -5.45 4.60 -3.15
CA GLU A 161 -6.03 4.11 -4.39
C GLU A 161 -7.06 2.99 -4.17
N ALA A 162 -7.04 2.28 -3.04
CA ALA A 162 -8.03 1.25 -2.71
C ALA A 162 -9.47 1.81 -2.61
N ALA A 163 -9.61 3.06 -2.18
CA ALA A 163 -10.91 3.74 -2.16
C ALA A 163 -11.43 3.99 -3.58
N ALA A 164 -10.53 4.21 -4.54
CA ALA A 164 -10.85 4.49 -5.93
C ALA A 164 -11.17 3.24 -6.76
N THR A 165 -10.59 2.08 -6.42
CA THR A 165 -10.85 0.83 -7.15
C THR A 165 -12.20 0.21 -6.85
N SER A 166 -12.83 0.59 -5.74
CA SER A 166 -14.14 0.09 -5.30
C SER A 166 -15.23 1.18 -5.37
N ALA A 167 -15.11 2.12 -6.31
CA ALA A 167 -15.98 3.29 -6.41
C ALA A 167 -17.46 2.93 -6.61
N GLY A 168 -17.77 1.85 -7.32
CA GLY A 168 -19.13 1.34 -7.57
C GLY A 168 -19.84 0.87 -6.31
N SER A 169 -19.10 0.53 -5.25
CA SER A 169 -19.65 0.14 -3.95
C SER A 169 -19.79 1.31 -2.96
N ILE A 170 -19.42 2.53 -3.36
CA ILE A 170 -19.42 3.73 -2.49
C ILE A 170 -20.60 4.62 -2.84
N ARG A 171 -21.32 5.12 -1.82
CA ARG A 171 -22.39 6.11 -2.02
C ARG A 171 -21.81 7.46 -2.44
N ASN A 172 -22.27 7.99 -3.58
CA ASN A 172 -21.82 9.27 -4.16
C ASN A 172 -20.29 9.34 -4.32
N PRO A 173 -19.66 8.42 -5.08
CA PRO A 173 -18.21 8.25 -5.09
C PRO A 173 -17.47 9.52 -5.52
N GLU A 174 -18.03 10.29 -6.47
CA GLU A 174 -17.48 11.55 -6.98
C GLU A 174 -17.26 12.62 -5.91
N ARG A 175 -18.00 12.57 -4.79
CA ARG A 175 -17.86 13.51 -3.66
C ARG A 175 -17.26 12.85 -2.43
N THR A 176 -17.62 11.59 -2.18
CA THR A 176 -17.18 10.85 -1.00
C THR A 176 -15.70 10.49 -1.08
N ILE A 177 -15.25 9.95 -2.21
CA ILE A 177 -13.84 9.53 -2.38
C ILE A 177 -12.89 10.73 -2.25
N PRO A 178 -13.08 11.85 -2.97
CA PRO A 178 -12.11 12.95 -2.91
C PRO A 178 -12.02 13.59 -1.52
N ARG A 179 -13.16 13.72 -0.81
CA ARG A 179 -13.20 14.25 0.55
C ARG A 179 -12.54 13.29 1.55
N ALA A 180 -12.83 12.00 1.44
CA ALA A 180 -12.23 10.98 2.28
C ALA A 180 -10.71 10.95 2.08
N LEU A 181 -10.25 11.00 0.83
CA LEU A 181 -8.83 11.06 0.47
C LEU A 181 -8.13 12.29 1.05
N ALA A 182 -8.72 13.49 0.89
CA ALA A 182 -8.15 14.73 1.43
C ALA A 182 -8.08 14.73 2.97
N ALA A 183 -9.12 14.25 3.65
CA ALA A 183 -9.13 14.13 5.10
C ALA A 183 -8.11 13.08 5.58
N ALA A 184 -8.04 11.93 4.91
CA ALA A 184 -7.14 10.85 5.25
C ALA A 184 -5.67 11.26 5.16
N ILE A 185 -5.25 11.94 4.07
CA ILE A 185 -3.84 12.31 3.91
C ILE A 185 -3.37 13.31 4.97
N VAL A 186 -4.21 14.27 5.36
CA VAL A 186 -3.88 15.23 6.43
C VAL A 186 -3.76 14.50 7.76
N LEU A 187 -4.76 13.68 8.11
CA LEU A 187 -4.76 12.95 9.38
C LEU A 187 -3.56 11.99 9.49
N VAL A 188 -3.31 11.21 8.44
CA VAL A 188 -2.21 10.25 8.39
C VAL A 188 -0.86 10.96 8.43
N ALA A 189 -0.68 12.07 7.71
CA ALA A 189 0.56 12.84 7.75
C ALA A 189 0.85 13.38 9.16
N VAL A 190 -0.15 13.94 9.85
CA VAL A 190 0.01 14.44 11.22
C VAL A 190 0.38 13.31 12.16
N ILE A 191 -0.35 12.19 12.12
CA ILE A 191 -0.08 11.04 13.01
C ILE A 191 1.30 10.45 12.74
N TYR A 192 1.65 10.18 11.48
CA TYR A 192 2.93 9.55 11.13
C TYR A 192 4.13 10.43 11.46
N LEU A 193 4.05 11.74 11.19
CA LEU A 193 5.14 12.66 11.53
C LEU A 193 5.30 12.78 13.05
N SER A 194 4.20 12.92 13.78
CA SER A 194 4.21 13.03 15.24
C SER A 194 4.72 11.74 15.89
N ALA A 195 4.24 10.57 15.44
CA ALA A 195 4.64 9.28 15.98
C ALA A 195 6.09 8.94 15.65
N SER A 196 6.56 9.24 14.44
CA SER A 196 7.97 9.05 14.07
C SER A 196 8.90 9.96 14.88
N PHE A 197 8.51 11.23 15.05
CA PHE A 197 9.25 12.16 15.89
C PHE A 197 9.28 11.71 17.36
N ALA A 198 8.15 11.23 17.88
CA ALA A 198 8.04 10.69 19.22
C ALA A 198 9.00 9.52 19.48
N VAL A 199 9.08 8.54 18.56
CA VAL A 199 10.02 7.43 18.66
C VAL A 199 11.48 7.92 18.68
N ASN A 200 11.83 8.89 17.84
CA ASN A 200 13.18 9.46 17.80
C ASN A 200 13.54 10.28 19.05
N LEU A 201 12.56 10.80 19.80
CA LEU A 201 12.79 11.44 21.08
C LEU A 201 12.99 10.43 22.22
N LEU A 202 12.36 9.25 22.11
CA LEU A 202 12.34 8.25 23.18
C LEU A 202 13.48 7.25 23.09
N VAL A 203 13.94 6.90 21.89
CA VAL A 203 14.91 5.82 21.67
C VAL A 203 16.14 6.33 20.90
N PRO A 204 17.37 6.01 21.36
CA PRO A 204 18.59 6.39 20.65
C PRO A 204 18.67 5.80 19.22
N PRO A 205 19.24 6.54 18.23
CA PRO A 205 19.31 6.09 16.84
C PRO A 205 20.04 4.76 16.63
N ALA A 206 21.08 4.50 17.43
CA ALA A 206 21.86 3.25 17.35
C ALA A 206 21.03 2.01 17.71
N GLN A 207 20.08 2.15 18.65
CA GLN A 207 19.16 1.07 19.01
C GLN A 207 18.06 0.91 17.95
N LEU A 208 17.51 2.02 17.46
CA LEU A 208 16.50 2.00 16.39
C LEU A 208 17.01 1.33 15.11
N ALA A 209 18.29 1.51 14.77
CA ALA A 209 18.90 0.90 13.59
C ALA A 209 18.91 -0.64 13.61
N GLN A 210 18.78 -1.26 14.78
CA GLN A 210 18.79 -2.72 14.95
C GLN A 210 17.43 -3.28 15.37
N SER A 211 16.44 -2.41 15.59
CA SER A 211 15.13 -2.82 16.10
C SER A 211 14.24 -3.41 15.01
N GLN A 212 13.54 -4.50 15.35
CA GLN A 212 12.46 -5.07 14.54
C GLN A 212 11.07 -4.54 14.93
N ALA A 213 10.96 -3.87 16.09
CA ALA A 213 9.72 -3.38 16.67
C ALA A 213 9.92 -2.00 17.34
N PRO A 214 10.37 -0.97 16.61
CA PRO A 214 10.84 0.29 17.20
C PRO A 214 9.80 1.04 18.03
N PHE A 215 8.52 0.89 17.70
CA PHE A 215 7.43 1.46 18.49
C PHE A 215 7.22 0.73 19.82
N ALA A 216 7.41 -0.59 19.87
CA ALA A 216 7.35 -1.36 21.11
C ALA A 216 8.55 -1.03 22.00
N ASP A 217 9.73 -0.87 21.41
CA ASP A 217 10.94 -0.45 22.14
C ASP A 217 10.77 0.93 22.77
N ALA A 218 10.21 1.89 22.01
CA ALA A 218 9.88 3.22 22.51
C ALA A 218 8.86 3.19 23.66
N ALA A 219 8.01 2.17 23.70
CA ALA A 219 6.97 2.03 24.72
C ALA A 219 7.51 1.60 26.09
N HIS A 220 8.77 1.17 26.21
CA HIS A 220 9.35 0.79 27.50
C HIS A 220 9.35 1.92 28.53
N VAL A 221 9.34 3.18 28.09
CA VAL A 221 9.22 4.35 28.97
C VAL A 221 7.87 4.40 29.72
N LEU A 222 6.84 3.71 29.22
CA LEU A 222 5.53 3.56 29.87
C LEU A 222 5.55 2.49 30.98
N GLY A 223 6.68 1.80 31.17
CA GLY A 223 6.86 0.71 32.10
C GLY A 223 6.91 -0.67 31.43
N PRO A 224 7.00 -1.76 32.21
CA PRO A 224 7.24 -3.11 31.71
C PRO A 224 6.17 -3.64 30.73
N TRP A 225 4.93 -3.13 30.84
CA TRP A 225 3.80 -3.53 30.00
C TRP A 225 3.68 -2.73 28.70
N GLY A 226 4.36 -1.58 28.59
CA GLY A 226 4.21 -0.65 27.47
C GLY A 226 4.55 -1.29 26.13
N GLY A 227 5.64 -2.05 26.07
CA GLY A 227 6.05 -2.79 24.88
C GLY A 227 4.97 -3.75 24.38
N PHE A 228 4.38 -4.56 25.28
CA PHE A 228 3.29 -5.49 24.94
C PHE A 228 2.03 -4.77 24.48
N PHE A 229 1.69 -3.64 25.09
CA PHE A 229 0.54 -2.82 24.68
C PHE A 229 0.71 -2.29 23.25
N VAL A 230 1.87 -1.72 22.93
CA VAL A 230 2.13 -1.18 21.60
C VAL A 230 2.31 -2.28 20.56
N ALA A 231 2.97 -3.38 20.91
CA ALA A 231 3.10 -4.54 20.02
C ALA A 231 1.74 -5.16 19.68
N SER A 232 0.81 -5.25 20.64
CA SER A 232 -0.57 -5.70 20.38
C SER A 232 -1.27 -4.77 19.38
N GLY A 233 -1.10 -3.47 19.57
CA GLY A 233 -1.55 -2.43 18.63
C GLY A 233 -1.02 -2.62 17.22
N ALA A 234 0.28 -2.86 17.09
CA ALA A 234 0.95 -3.05 15.82
C ALA A 234 0.51 -4.35 15.11
N LEU A 235 0.25 -5.43 15.86
CA LEU A 235 -0.35 -6.66 15.33
C LEU A 235 -1.74 -6.40 14.74
N LEU A 236 -2.59 -5.67 15.46
CA LEU A 236 -3.91 -5.26 14.95
C LEU A 236 -3.80 -4.34 13.73
N ALA A 237 -2.85 -3.41 13.75
CA ALA A 237 -2.61 -2.47 12.65
C ALA A 237 -2.20 -3.20 11.37
N THR A 238 -1.22 -4.10 11.47
CA THR A 238 -0.67 -4.87 10.35
C THR A 238 -1.67 -5.90 9.84
N ALA A 239 -2.39 -6.62 10.70
CA ALA A 239 -3.47 -7.50 10.29
C ALA A 239 -4.59 -6.74 9.55
N GLY A 240 -4.95 -5.55 10.03
CA GLY A 240 -5.95 -4.71 9.36
C GLY A 240 -5.48 -4.14 8.03
N THR A 241 -4.20 -3.81 7.89
CA THR A 241 -3.63 -3.40 6.60
C THR A 241 -3.61 -4.58 5.62
N LEU A 242 -3.23 -5.77 6.08
CA LEU A 242 -3.20 -6.98 5.25
C LEU A 242 -4.61 -7.38 4.80
N ASN A 243 -5.61 -7.27 5.67
CA ASN A 243 -7.01 -7.48 5.33
C ASN A 243 -7.46 -6.57 4.17
N GLY A 244 -7.17 -5.27 4.26
CA GLY A 244 -7.49 -4.31 3.19
C GLY A 244 -6.74 -4.56 1.88
N ILE A 245 -5.46 -4.95 1.95
CA ILE A 245 -4.65 -5.28 0.76
C ILE A 245 -5.22 -6.52 0.06
N ILE A 246 -5.51 -7.59 0.81
CA ILE A 246 -6.07 -8.84 0.26
C ILE A 246 -7.40 -8.54 -0.45
N PHE A 247 -8.27 -7.75 0.16
CA PHE A 247 -9.52 -7.32 -0.48
C PHE A 247 -9.27 -6.58 -1.80
N THR A 248 -8.46 -5.53 -1.74
CA THR A 248 -8.22 -4.62 -2.88
C THR A 248 -7.51 -5.33 -4.03
N SER A 249 -6.66 -6.31 -3.73
CA SER A 249 -5.97 -7.13 -4.73
C SER A 249 -6.93 -7.88 -5.66
N GLY A 250 -8.15 -8.17 -5.21
CA GLY A 250 -9.19 -8.78 -6.03
C GLY A 250 -9.97 -7.81 -6.92
N GLN A 251 -10.00 -6.51 -6.57
CA GLN A 251 -10.83 -5.50 -7.23
C GLN A 251 -10.29 -5.10 -8.61
N MET A 252 -8.97 -4.92 -8.72
CA MET A 252 -8.35 -4.53 -9.99
C MET A 252 -8.53 -5.59 -11.08
N PRO A 253 -8.25 -6.89 -10.84
CA PRO A 253 -8.49 -7.91 -11.86
C PRO A 253 -9.96 -8.12 -12.18
N MET A 254 -10.86 -7.94 -11.21
CA MET A 254 -12.31 -7.95 -11.44
C MET A 254 -12.71 -6.86 -12.44
N ALA A 255 -12.30 -5.61 -12.21
CA ALA A 255 -12.61 -4.50 -13.11
C ALA A 255 -12.07 -4.71 -14.54
N VAL A 256 -10.85 -5.24 -14.68
CA VAL A 256 -10.27 -5.56 -16.00
C VAL A 256 -11.02 -6.71 -16.69
N ALA A 257 -11.51 -7.69 -15.93
CA ALA A 257 -12.29 -8.81 -16.44
C ALA A 257 -13.71 -8.41 -16.85
N GLU A 258 -14.34 -7.48 -16.12
CA GLU A 258 -15.63 -6.87 -16.50
C GLU A 258 -15.52 -6.10 -17.83
N ASP A 259 -14.38 -5.45 -18.07
CA ASP A 259 -14.04 -4.79 -19.34
C ASP A 259 -13.65 -5.79 -20.46
N GLY A 260 -13.74 -7.10 -20.22
CA GLY A 260 -13.46 -8.15 -21.20
C GLY A 260 -11.98 -8.33 -21.57
N LYS A 261 -11.07 -7.80 -20.74
CA LYS A 261 -9.60 -7.80 -20.97
C LYS A 261 -8.83 -8.76 -20.05
N ALA A 262 -9.55 -9.48 -19.19
CA ALA A 262 -9.03 -10.57 -18.39
C ALA A 262 -10.04 -11.74 -18.41
N PRO A 263 -9.63 -12.97 -18.02
CA PRO A 263 -10.52 -14.12 -18.00
C PRO A 263 -11.79 -13.86 -17.16
N ALA A 264 -12.96 -14.18 -17.71
CA ALA A 264 -14.26 -13.87 -17.10
C ALA A 264 -14.46 -14.45 -15.68
N TRP A 265 -13.75 -15.53 -15.32
CA TRP A 265 -13.81 -16.09 -13.97
C TRP A 265 -13.25 -15.16 -12.89
N MET A 266 -12.40 -14.17 -13.26
CA MET A 266 -11.87 -13.15 -12.34
C MET A 266 -12.95 -12.13 -11.93
N ALA A 267 -13.97 -11.93 -12.76
CA ALA A 267 -15.12 -11.09 -12.45
C ALA A 267 -16.22 -11.83 -11.64
N LYS A 268 -16.07 -13.15 -11.42
CA LYS A 268 -17.12 -13.95 -10.78
C LYS A 268 -17.20 -13.63 -9.28
N LEU A 269 -18.32 -13.03 -8.88
CA LEU A 269 -18.64 -12.77 -7.48
C LEU A 269 -19.18 -14.04 -6.78
N ASN A 270 -18.84 -14.19 -5.50
CA ASN A 270 -19.49 -15.16 -4.62
C ASN A 270 -20.80 -14.59 -4.02
N ARG A 271 -21.49 -15.36 -3.16
CA ARG A 271 -22.71 -14.91 -2.47
C ARG A 271 -22.49 -13.67 -1.58
N GLY A 272 -21.27 -13.43 -1.13
CA GLY A 272 -20.88 -12.30 -0.29
C GLY A 272 -20.43 -11.07 -1.07
N GLY A 273 -20.56 -11.04 -2.41
CA GLY A 273 -20.21 -9.90 -3.25
C GLY A 273 -18.71 -9.71 -3.50
N VAL A 274 -17.89 -10.74 -3.35
CA VAL A 274 -16.43 -10.68 -3.49
C VAL A 274 -15.95 -11.46 -4.72
N PRO A 275 -15.03 -10.90 -5.54
CA PRO A 275 -14.40 -11.62 -6.66
C PRO A 275 -13.40 -12.67 -6.15
N TYR A 276 -13.94 -13.79 -5.65
CA TYR A 276 -13.19 -14.74 -4.83
C TYR A 276 -11.99 -15.36 -5.54
N TRP A 277 -12.08 -15.61 -6.85
CA TRP A 277 -10.94 -16.13 -7.62
C TRP A 277 -9.79 -15.14 -7.71
N SER A 278 -10.10 -13.85 -7.90
CA SER A 278 -9.10 -12.78 -7.97
C SER A 278 -8.41 -12.60 -6.63
N VAL A 279 -9.16 -12.68 -5.52
CA VAL A 279 -8.60 -12.64 -4.15
C VAL A 279 -7.72 -13.85 -3.87
N LEU A 280 -8.20 -15.06 -4.18
CA LEU A 280 -7.44 -16.30 -3.96
C LEU A 280 -6.14 -16.32 -4.77
N LEU A 281 -6.20 -15.98 -6.06
CA LEU A 281 -5.02 -15.94 -6.92
C LEU A 281 -3.99 -14.94 -6.40
N SER A 282 -4.43 -13.72 -6.05
CA SER A 282 -3.54 -12.69 -5.49
C SER A 282 -2.88 -13.16 -4.20
N SER A 283 -3.63 -13.82 -3.31
CA SER A 283 -3.13 -14.31 -2.04
C SER A 283 -2.14 -15.46 -2.21
N VAL A 284 -2.39 -16.37 -3.17
CA VAL A 284 -1.48 -17.45 -3.53
C VAL A 284 -0.19 -16.90 -4.13
N LEU A 285 -0.27 -15.91 -5.04
CA LEU A 285 0.91 -15.25 -5.60
C LEU A 285 1.73 -14.54 -4.52
N GLY A 286 1.08 -13.84 -3.59
CA GLY A 286 1.74 -13.21 -2.44
C GLY A 286 2.42 -14.23 -1.51
N ALA A 287 1.79 -15.38 -1.27
CA ALA A 287 2.36 -16.47 -0.48
C ALA A 287 3.55 -17.15 -1.17
N ILE A 288 3.48 -17.35 -2.49
CA ILE A 288 4.62 -17.84 -3.28
C ILE A 288 5.78 -16.83 -3.21
N LEU A 289 5.49 -15.54 -3.35
CA LEU A 289 6.50 -14.49 -3.29
C LEU A 289 7.19 -14.42 -1.92
N LEU A 290 6.41 -14.59 -0.84
CA LEU A 290 6.94 -14.74 0.52
C LEU A 290 7.95 -15.90 0.58
N PHE A 291 7.53 -17.07 0.10
CA PHE A 291 8.34 -18.29 0.13
C PHE A 291 9.64 -18.12 -0.67
N LEU A 292 9.58 -17.52 -1.87
CA LEU A 292 10.75 -17.31 -2.73
C LEU A 292 11.75 -16.31 -2.17
N ASN A 293 11.29 -15.30 -1.42
CA ASN A 293 12.17 -14.27 -0.86
C ASN A 293 12.64 -14.58 0.56
N TYR A 294 12.20 -15.71 1.11
CA TYR A 294 12.43 -16.05 2.50
C TYR A 294 13.91 -16.32 2.83
N SER A 295 14.69 -16.74 1.83
CA SER A 295 16.14 -16.93 1.93
C SER A 295 16.91 -15.65 2.24
N ARG A 296 16.33 -14.45 1.99
CA ARG A 296 16.93 -13.15 2.30
C ARG A 296 16.83 -12.77 3.79
N GLY A 297 16.19 -13.61 4.61
CA GLY A 297 15.84 -13.29 6.01
C GLY A 297 14.70 -12.27 6.10
N LEU A 298 14.15 -12.10 7.31
CA LEU A 298 12.92 -11.31 7.53
C LEU A 298 13.05 -9.85 7.06
N ILE A 299 14.10 -9.14 7.51
CA ILE A 299 14.33 -7.72 7.19
C ILE A 299 14.70 -7.54 5.71
N GLY A 300 15.52 -8.44 5.15
CA GLY A 300 15.94 -8.39 3.76
C GLY A 300 14.78 -8.62 2.80
N ALA A 301 13.95 -9.64 3.07
CA ALA A 301 12.73 -9.92 2.33
C ALA A 301 11.74 -8.74 2.44
N TYR A 302 11.51 -8.23 3.65
CA TYR A 302 10.64 -7.06 3.87
C TYR A 302 11.08 -5.87 3.04
N THR A 303 12.36 -5.49 3.12
CA THR A 303 12.89 -4.29 2.44
C THR A 303 12.82 -4.44 0.93
N PHE A 304 13.23 -5.59 0.39
CA PHE A 304 13.21 -5.84 -1.05
C PHE A 304 11.78 -5.79 -1.61
N LEU A 305 10.85 -6.49 -0.96
CA LEU A 305 9.45 -6.57 -1.38
C LEU A 305 8.74 -5.21 -1.24
N LEU A 306 9.04 -4.46 -0.17
CA LEU A 306 8.54 -3.10 0.03
C LEU A 306 9.01 -2.18 -1.10
N MET A 307 10.30 -2.19 -1.42
CA MET A 307 10.86 -1.37 -2.49
C MET A 307 10.22 -1.72 -3.84
N MET A 308 10.06 -3.00 -4.14
CA MET A 308 9.43 -3.48 -5.37
C MET A 308 7.97 -3.03 -5.50
N ALA A 309 7.16 -3.27 -4.47
CA ALA A 309 5.75 -2.89 -4.49
C ALA A 309 5.57 -1.35 -4.55
N THR A 310 6.44 -0.59 -3.87
CA THR A 310 6.43 0.87 -3.94
C THR A 310 6.83 1.36 -5.33
N ALA A 311 7.88 0.79 -5.93
CA ALA A 311 8.34 1.16 -7.27
C ALA A 311 7.26 0.93 -8.33
N LEU A 312 6.59 -0.22 -8.31
CA LEU A 312 5.43 -0.49 -9.17
C LEU A 312 4.30 0.51 -8.94
N SER A 313 4.10 0.92 -7.68
CA SER A 313 3.09 1.93 -7.32
C SER A 313 3.36 3.29 -7.93
N LEU A 314 4.62 3.71 -7.90
CA LEU A 314 5.06 4.96 -8.51
C LEU A 314 4.81 5.01 -10.02
N ILE A 315 4.89 3.88 -10.72
CA ILE A 315 4.64 3.83 -12.17
C ILE A 315 3.18 4.19 -12.46
N TYR A 316 2.21 3.52 -11.84
CA TYR A 316 0.80 3.85 -12.11
C TYR A 316 0.38 5.21 -11.53
N TYR A 317 1.00 5.67 -10.43
CA TYR A 317 0.83 7.03 -9.94
C TYR A 317 1.33 8.08 -10.94
N PHE A 318 2.47 7.84 -11.58
CA PHE A 318 3.00 8.71 -12.63
C PHE A 318 2.04 8.80 -13.83
N PHE A 319 1.50 7.68 -14.29
CA PHE A 319 0.51 7.68 -15.39
C PHE A 319 -0.82 8.34 -15.01
N CYS A 320 -1.29 8.19 -13.76
CA CYS A 320 -2.44 8.96 -13.26
C CYS A 320 -2.15 10.47 -13.22
N GLY A 321 -0.94 10.87 -12.81
CA GLY A 321 -0.49 12.25 -12.90
C GLY A 321 -0.51 12.78 -14.34
N LEU A 322 0.00 12.00 -15.30
CA LEU A 322 -0.07 12.36 -16.72
C LEU A 322 -1.51 12.46 -17.24
N ALA A 323 -2.41 11.59 -16.79
CA ALA A 323 -3.84 11.67 -17.14
C ALA A 323 -4.44 12.99 -16.64
N GLU A 324 -4.19 13.36 -15.39
CA GLU A 324 -4.67 14.62 -14.83
C GLU A 324 -4.04 15.85 -15.52
N ILE A 325 -2.75 15.80 -15.88
CA ILE A 325 -2.10 16.84 -16.70
C ILE A 325 -2.85 16.99 -18.03
N LYS A 326 -3.10 15.90 -18.75
CA LYS A 326 -3.80 15.92 -20.04
C LYS A 326 -5.17 16.58 -19.92
N HIS A 327 -5.91 16.28 -18.86
CA HIS A 327 -7.22 16.87 -18.62
C HIS A 327 -7.18 18.34 -18.19
N SER A 328 -6.18 18.73 -17.42
CA SER A 328 -6.16 20.03 -16.73
C SER A 328 -5.30 21.09 -17.40
N TRP A 329 -4.45 20.71 -18.36
CA TRP A 329 -3.52 21.62 -19.04
C TRP A 329 -4.17 22.89 -19.60
N ARG A 330 -5.41 22.78 -20.10
CA ARG A 330 -6.16 23.91 -20.67
C ARG A 330 -7.17 24.54 -19.69
N THR A 331 -7.50 23.86 -18.59
CA THR A 331 -8.61 24.27 -17.71
C THR A 331 -8.15 24.80 -16.37
N SER A 332 -7.04 24.31 -15.82
CA SER A 332 -6.53 24.78 -14.53
C SER A 332 -5.03 24.58 -14.35
N LYS A 333 -4.29 25.69 -14.35
CA LYS A 333 -2.84 25.71 -14.11
C LYS A 333 -2.45 25.13 -12.75
N ILE A 334 -3.22 25.42 -11.70
CA ILE A 334 -2.94 24.96 -10.33
C ILE A 334 -2.87 23.43 -10.29
N TRP A 335 -3.87 22.76 -10.87
CA TRP A 335 -3.93 21.30 -10.85
C TRP A 335 -2.93 20.66 -11.80
N THR A 336 -2.61 21.30 -12.92
CA THR A 336 -1.48 20.90 -13.74
C THR A 336 -0.16 20.97 -12.95
N SER A 337 0.06 22.01 -12.14
CA SER A 337 1.25 22.11 -11.28
C SER A 337 1.28 21.03 -10.20
N VAL A 338 0.14 20.73 -9.56
CA VAL A 338 0.05 19.64 -8.56
C VAL A 338 0.37 18.29 -9.22
N ALA A 339 -0.17 18.02 -10.41
CA ALA A 339 0.07 16.78 -11.13
C ALA A 339 1.51 16.68 -11.65
N LEU A 340 2.11 17.78 -12.12
CA LEU A 340 3.53 17.84 -12.48
C LEU A 340 4.44 17.54 -11.29
N PHE A 341 4.14 18.12 -10.12
CA PHE A 341 4.87 17.82 -8.90
C PHE A 341 4.72 16.35 -8.49
N GLY A 342 3.51 15.78 -8.58
CA GLY A 342 3.27 14.35 -8.36
C GLY A 342 4.09 13.45 -9.29
N CYS A 343 4.12 13.77 -10.60
CA CYS A 343 4.93 13.05 -11.57
C CYS A 343 6.44 13.15 -11.27
N ALA A 344 6.92 14.37 -10.99
CA ALA A 344 8.33 14.61 -10.66
C ALA A 344 8.73 13.86 -9.37
N TYR A 345 7.86 13.87 -8.37
CA TYR A 345 8.03 13.10 -7.14
C TYR A 345 8.11 11.60 -7.42
N SER A 346 7.21 11.06 -8.25
CA SER A 346 7.24 9.64 -8.60
C SER A 346 8.55 9.23 -9.29
N VAL A 347 9.03 10.04 -10.23
CA VAL A 347 10.33 9.80 -10.90
C VAL A 347 11.47 9.88 -9.88
N PHE A 348 11.50 10.91 -9.04
CA PHE A 348 12.53 11.09 -8.03
C PHE A 348 12.60 9.92 -7.03
N ALA A 349 11.44 9.47 -6.53
CA ALA A 349 11.36 8.34 -5.62
C ALA A 349 11.77 7.03 -6.31
N LEU A 350 11.42 6.84 -7.59
CA LEU A 350 11.76 5.64 -8.35
C LEU A 350 13.28 5.49 -8.55
N VAL A 351 14.00 6.60 -8.74
CA VAL A 351 15.48 6.62 -8.78
C VAL A 351 16.08 6.06 -7.48
N GLY A 352 15.39 6.25 -6.35
CA GLY A 352 15.79 5.73 -5.04
C GLY A 352 15.59 4.22 -4.85
N SER A 353 14.93 3.52 -5.78
CA SER A 353 14.62 2.07 -5.64
C SER A 353 15.81 1.16 -5.88
N GLY A 354 16.86 1.68 -6.52
CA GLY A 354 18.01 0.88 -6.94
C GLY A 354 17.75 0.10 -8.23
N ILE A 355 18.84 -0.32 -8.86
CA ILE A 355 18.81 -0.91 -10.20
C ILE A 355 18.09 -2.27 -10.21
N GLU A 356 18.32 -3.12 -9.20
CA GLU A 356 17.70 -4.45 -9.11
C GLU A 356 16.17 -4.34 -9.08
N VAL A 357 15.64 -3.48 -8.21
CA VAL A 357 14.20 -3.27 -8.06
C VAL A 357 13.59 -2.67 -9.31
N SER A 358 14.26 -1.68 -9.92
CA SER A 358 13.81 -1.07 -11.17
C SER A 358 13.78 -2.06 -12.33
N LEU A 359 14.79 -2.94 -12.45
CA LEU A 359 14.85 -3.97 -13.47
C LEU A 359 13.75 -5.01 -13.30
N TRP A 360 13.54 -5.52 -12.08
CA TRP A 360 12.46 -6.47 -11.80
C TRP A 360 11.07 -5.83 -11.99
N GLY A 361 10.88 -4.60 -11.53
CA GLY A 361 9.64 -3.86 -11.74
C GLY A 361 9.34 -3.66 -13.23
N GLY A 362 10.35 -3.26 -14.02
CA GLY A 362 10.24 -3.13 -15.47
C GLY A 362 9.94 -4.47 -16.16
N ALA A 363 10.66 -5.53 -15.80
CA ALA A 363 10.45 -6.87 -16.37
C ALA A 363 9.04 -7.39 -16.07
N LEU A 364 8.58 -7.28 -14.82
CA LEU A 364 7.23 -7.67 -14.42
C LEU A 364 6.15 -6.87 -15.14
N MET A 365 6.39 -5.58 -15.37
CA MET A 365 5.49 -4.73 -16.16
C MET A 365 5.41 -5.17 -17.63
N LEU A 366 6.56 -5.50 -18.23
CA LEU A 366 6.66 -5.96 -19.62
C LEU A 366 5.99 -7.33 -19.83
N LEU A 367 5.92 -8.19 -18.79
CA LEU A 367 5.16 -9.44 -18.85
C LEU A 367 3.65 -9.22 -19.08
N GLY A 368 3.13 -8.02 -18.81
CA GLY A 368 1.76 -7.65 -19.15
C GLY A 368 1.51 -7.55 -20.66
N LEU A 369 2.52 -7.20 -21.46
CA LEU A 369 2.39 -7.07 -22.92
C LEU A 369 1.95 -8.37 -23.62
N PRO A 370 2.65 -9.51 -23.47
CA PRO A 370 2.22 -10.74 -24.12
C PRO A 370 0.84 -11.18 -23.65
N LEU A 371 0.52 -11.00 -22.35
CA LEU A 371 -0.80 -11.33 -21.82
C LEU A 371 -1.91 -10.48 -22.44
N TYR A 372 -1.70 -9.18 -22.66
CA TYR A 372 -2.67 -8.32 -23.34
C TYR A 372 -3.01 -8.83 -24.76
N PHE A 373 -2.01 -9.26 -25.51
CA PHE A 373 -2.21 -9.76 -26.87
C PHE A 373 -2.80 -11.18 -26.93
N VAL A 374 -2.51 -12.03 -25.92
CA VAL A 374 -3.10 -13.38 -25.81
C VAL A 374 -4.55 -13.32 -25.35
N LEU A 375 -4.86 -12.44 -24.39
CA LEU A 375 -6.20 -12.28 -23.82
C LEU A 375 -7.15 -11.46 -24.72
N LYS A 376 -6.84 -11.32 -26.02
CA LYS A 376 -7.48 -10.43 -27.02
C LYS A 376 -8.85 -9.93 -26.54
N PRO A 377 -9.03 -8.60 -26.33
CA PRO A 377 -10.29 -8.06 -25.87
C PRO A 377 -11.42 -8.58 -26.77
N ARG A 378 -12.27 -9.45 -26.21
CA ARG A 378 -13.55 -9.74 -26.85
C ARG A 378 -14.28 -8.41 -26.80
N LYS A 379 -14.49 -7.76 -27.96
CA LYS A 379 -15.38 -6.59 -28.04
C LYS A 379 -16.59 -6.88 -27.18
N ALA A 380 -16.80 -6.08 -26.13
CA ALA A 380 -17.92 -6.25 -25.22
C ALA A 380 -19.17 -6.43 -26.08
N ALA A 381 -19.74 -7.64 -26.07
CA ALA A 381 -21.06 -7.85 -26.62
C ALA A 381 -21.94 -6.93 -25.78
N ALA A 382 -22.56 -5.94 -26.42
CA ALA A 382 -23.44 -4.99 -25.77
C ALA A 382 -24.38 -5.77 -24.84
N LEU A 383 -24.18 -5.61 -23.53
CA LEU A 383 -25.11 -6.08 -22.53
C LEU A 383 -26.36 -5.23 -22.72
N ASN A 384 -27.30 -5.73 -23.51
CA ASN A 384 -28.64 -5.19 -23.65
C ASN A 384 -29.22 -5.03 -22.24
N PRO A 385 -29.67 -3.83 -21.84
CA PRO A 385 -30.51 -3.71 -20.66
C PRO A 385 -31.89 -4.27 -21.03
N ALA A 386 -32.09 -5.56 -20.81
CA ALA A 386 -33.41 -6.16 -20.93
C ALA A 386 -34.18 -5.94 -19.62
N SER A 387 -35.10 -4.97 -19.69
CA SER A 387 -36.42 -4.84 -19.05
C SER A 387 -36.56 -5.17 -17.57
#